data_AF-A0A495VZT3-F1
#
_entry.id   AF-A0A495VZT3-F1
#
_cell.length_a   1.000
_cell.length_b   1.000
_cell.length_c   1.000
_cell.angle_alpha   90.00
_cell.angle_beta   90.00
_cell.angle_gamma   90.00
#
_symmetry.space_group_name_H-M   'P 1'
#
loop_
_entity.id
_entity.type
_entity.pdbx_description
1 polymer ?
#
loop_
_entity_poly.entity_id
_entity_poly.type
_entity_poly.pdbx_seq_one_letter_code
_entity_poly.pdbx_strand_id
1 'polypeptide(L)'
;MQPDRRHLLLAGTPPRPDHGFRATVTTGVEHQPDRDSFDSLGVVALLAAPYLRVLGARGDRRVVVGTVEVAVGADGDATVTLIVQAGWRERGGWHQEDERHGADALIGSLAGPAHRVTGDARSVAVTAAKAFAEASRAELARLRGIRYGLERQIADLLAQRRSAALRPLLAEIIELSIATGRARDHARDAVRNGLWIWLWDTDTYHRNRDRAGDHRTDPPDAHRTGLRDTHRAALRHCEAMETELAEEAARLHTLLTSMSTFAVAQDGEAQQRFNMVAAGAAAGLGLPALILSFYGADSFLPLDSFDRAWRALAPIAVTALVAVTLALRRMPGRATARHYVFAVGLVVTLIGVLFVAGALAPRG
;
A
#
# COMPACT_ATOMS: atom_id res chain seq x y z
N MET A 1 -27.08 -20.37 -12.91
CA MET A 1 -26.89 -19.92 -14.31
C MET A 1 -28.11 -19.08 -14.67
N GLN A 2 -28.01 -17.76 -14.53
CA GLN A 2 -29.08 -16.85 -14.96
C GLN A 2 -29.03 -16.70 -16.48
N PRO A 3 -30.18 -16.57 -17.16
CA PRO A 3 -30.22 -16.43 -18.62
C PRO A 3 -29.44 -15.20 -19.07
N ASP A 4 -28.82 -15.36 -20.22
CA ASP A 4 -27.90 -14.52 -20.99
C ASP A 4 -28.25 -13.01 -20.98
N ARG A 5 -27.96 -12.32 -19.87
CA ARG A 5 -28.22 -10.90 -19.74
C ARG A 5 -27.11 -10.14 -20.47
N ARG A 6 -27.42 -9.64 -21.67
CA ARG A 6 -26.51 -8.74 -22.40
C ARG A 6 -26.42 -7.40 -21.68
N HIS A 7 -25.20 -6.94 -21.45
CA HIS A 7 -24.88 -5.65 -20.84
C HIS A 7 -24.39 -4.68 -21.92
N LEU A 8 -24.77 -3.40 -21.79
CA LEU A 8 -24.21 -2.34 -22.62
C LEU A 8 -22.87 -1.89 -22.00
N LEU A 9 -21.76 -2.20 -22.66
CA LEU A 9 -20.40 -1.92 -22.21
C LEU A 9 -19.84 -0.72 -22.96
N LEU A 10 -18.86 0.00 -22.37
CA LEU A 10 -18.15 1.11 -23.01
C LEU A 10 -19.03 2.25 -23.55
N ALA A 11 -20.23 2.43 -23.01
CA ALA A 11 -21.13 3.53 -23.40
C ALA A 11 -20.84 4.83 -22.61
N GLY A 12 -20.09 4.75 -21.52
CA GLY A 12 -19.83 5.83 -20.58
C GLY A 12 -20.87 5.94 -19.46
N THR A 13 -20.59 6.83 -18.51
CA THR A 13 -21.49 7.16 -17.40
C THR A 13 -21.65 8.69 -17.31
N PRO A 14 -22.79 9.27 -17.74
CA PRO A 14 -23.95 8.61 -18.35
C PRO A 14 -23.64 8.04 -19.75
N PRO A 15 -24.45 7.08 -20.25
CA PRO A 15 -24.29 6.52 -21.58
C PRO A 15 -24.37 7.59 -22.67
N ARG A 16 -23.41 7.59 -23.61
CA ARG A 16 -23.40 8.45 -24.78
C ARG A 16 -24.11 7.77 -25.96
N PRO A 17 -24.91 8.50 -26.76
CA PRO A 17 -25.45 7.98 -28.02
C PRO A 17 -24.32 7.45 -28.92
N ASP A 18 -24.59 6.37 -29.65
CA ASP A 18 -23.67 5.72 -30.59
C ASP A 18 -22.35 5.19 -29.99
N HIS A 19 -22.28 5.07 -28.66
CA HIS A 19 -21.14 4.49 -27.94
C HIS A 19 -21.51 3.17 -27.27
N GLY A 20 -20.51 2.32 -27.14
CA GLY A 20 -20.60 1.01 -26.53
C GLY A 20 -21.05 -0.09 -27.47
N PHE A 21 -21.09 -1.30 -26.93
CA PHE A 21 -21.58 -2.49 -27.60
C PHE A 21 -22.27 -3.40 -26.57
N ARG A 22 -23.17 -4.27 -27.04
CA ARG A 22 -23.84 -5.24 -26.18
C ARG A 22 -23.03 -6.53 -26.14
N ALA A 23 -22.72 -6.99 -24.92
CA ALA A 23 -22.02 -8.25 -24.72
C ALA A 23 -22.56 -8.99 -23.50
N THR A 24 -22.43 -10.31 -23.52
CA THR A 24 -22.61 -11.13 -22.33
C THR A 24 -21.36 -11.00 -21.47
N VAL A 25 -21.53 -10.70 -20.18
CA VAL A 25 -20.40 -10.59 -19.24
C VAL A 25 -20.35 -11.82 -18.35
N THR A 26 -19.20 -12.48 -18.32
CA THR A 26 -18.96 -13.66 -17.48
C THR A 26 -17.73 -13.44 -16.62
N THR A 27 -17.58 -14.25 -15.57
CA THR A 27 -16.34 -14.32 -14.80
C THR A 27 -15.66 -15.65 -15.08
N GLY A 28 -14.36 -15.62 -15.35
CA GLY A 28 -13.57 -16.79 -15.72
C GLY A 28 -12.51 -17.14 -14.68
N VAL A 29 -11.78 -18.23 -14.95
CA VAL A 29 -10.55 -18.61 -14.28
C VAL A 29 -9.38 -18.38 -15.24
N GLU A 30 -8.19 -18.19 -14.69
CA GLU A 30 -6.99 -17.97 -15.49
C GLU A 30 -6.71 -19.18 -16.39
N HIS A 31 -6.50 -18.90 -17.67
CA HIS A 31 -6.15 -19.85 -18.70
C HIS A 31 -5.28 -19.14 -19.74
N GLN A 32 -4.43 -19.91 -20.40
CA GLN A 32 -3.66 -19.43 -21.54
C GLN A 32 -4.19 -20.12 -22.79
N PRO A 33 -4.93 -19.41 -23.66
CA PRO A 33 -5.48 -20.01 -24.86
C PRO A 33 -4.36 -20.44 -25.80
N ASP A 34 -4.54 -21.64 -26.33
CA ASP A 34 -3.83 -22.15 -27.49
C ASP A 34 -4.75 -22.07 -28.72
N ARG A 35 -4.23 -22.54 -29.86
CA ARG A 35 -4.98 -22.48 -31.12
C ARG A 35 -6.17 -23.43 -31.12
N ASP A 36 -6.03 -24.61 -30.53
CA ASP A 36 -7.07 -25.64 -30.50
C ASP A 36 -8.26 -25.19 -29.64
N SER A 37 -7.99 -24.60 -28.47
CA SER A 37 -8.99 -23.99 -27.60
C SER A 37 -9.68 -22.82 -28.30
N PHE A 38 -8.94 -21.93 -28.98
CA PHE A 38 -9.54 -20.84 -29.77
C PHE A 38 -10.49 -21.36 -30.86
N ASP A 39 -10.06 -22.36 -31.64
CA ASP A 39 -10.87 -22.94 -32.72
C ASP A 39 -12.15 -23.59 -32.16
N SER A 40 -12.10 -24.16 -30.95
CA SER A 40 -13.26 -24.76 -30.28
C SER A 40 -14.31 -23.75 -29.79
N LEU A 41 -13.94 -22.48 -29.62
CA LEU A 41 -14.85 -21.43 -29.14
C LEU A 41 -15.83 -20.93 -30.21
N GLY A 42 -15.59 -21.22 -31.49
CA GLY A 42 -16.45 -20.75 -32.58
C GLY A 42 -16.43 -19.22 -32.76
N VAL A 43 -15.39 -18.54 -32.30
CA VAL A 43 -15.25 -17.09 -32.38
C VAL A 43 -14.30 -16.68 -33.50
N VAL A 44 -14.50 -15.48 -34.05
CA VAL A 44 -13.68 -14.94 -35.15
C VAL A 44 -12.53 -14.08 -34.63
N ALA A 45 -12.67 -13.53 -33.43
CA ALA A 45 -11.66 -12.74 -32.76
C ALA A 45 -11.69 -12.98 -31.25
N LEU A 46 -10.51 -13.16 -30.66
CA LEU A 46 -10.29 -13.19 -29.22
C LEU A 46 -9.12 -12.26 -28.90
N LEU A 47 -9.29 -11.38 -27.91
CA LEU A 47 -8.22 -10.52 -27.39
C LEU A 47 -8.28 -10.47 -25.87
N ALA A 48 -7.13 -10.35 -25.23
CA ALA A 48 -7.00 -10.18 -23.78
C ALA A 48 -6.28 -8.88 -23.44
N ALA A 49 -6.93 -8.01 -22.66
CA ALA A 49 -6.37 -6.75 -22.17
C ALA A 49 -6.19 -6.81 -20.63
N PRO A 50 -5.20 -6.07 -20.07
CA PRO A 50 -5.03 -6.00 -18.63
C PRO A 50 -6.24 -5.31 -17.99
N TYR A 51 -6.66 -5.81 -16.84
CA TYR A 51 -7.76 -5.27 -16.05
C TYR A 51 -7.23 -4.75 -14.72
N LEU A 52 -7.32 -3.43 -14.52
CA LEU A 52 -7.04 -2.77 -13.24
C LEU A 52 -8.19 -1.81 -12.93
N ARG A 53 -8.81 -1.95 -11.76
CA ARG A 53 -9.87 -1.03 -11.31
C ARG A 53 -9.70 -0.64 -9.85
N VAL A 54 -9.85 0.64 -9.55
CA VAL A 54 -10.01 1.14 -8.19
C VAL A 54 -11.47 1.49 -7.96
N LEU A 55 -12.19 0.61 -7.28
CA LEU A 55 -13.62 0.70 -7.00
C LEU A 55 -13.88 1.32 -5.63
N GLY A 56 -15.10 1.85 -5.44
CA GLY A 56 -15.56 2.36 -4.15
C GLY A 56 -15.01 3.75 -3.79
N ALA A 57 -15.36 4.19 -2.58
CA ALA A 57 -14.93 5.47 -2.02
C ALA A 57 -13.86 5.26 -0.94
N ARG A 58 -13.10 6.31 -0.61
CA ARG A 58 -12.06 6.27 0.42
C ARG A 58 -12.61 5.69 1.74
N GLY A 59 -11.88 4.73 2.31
CA GLY A 59 -12.25 3.97 3.50
C GLY A 59 -12.87 2.60 3.19
N ASP A 60 -13.37 2.41 1.96
CA ASP A 60 -13.89 1.12 1.46
C ASP A 60 -13.49 0.90 -0.01
N ARG A 61 -12.32 1.46 -0.41
CA ARG A 61 -11.81 1.28 -1.76
C ARG A 61 -11.41 -0.18 -1.98
N ARG A 62 -11.51 -0.62 -3.23
CA ARG A 62 -10.99 -1.91 -3.69
C ARG A 62 -10.10 -1.73 -4.90
N VAL A 63 -8.93 -2.37 -4.90
CA VAL A 63 -8.07 -2.48 -6.08
C VAL A 63 -8.26 -3.89 -6.63
N VAL A 64 -8.74 -4.01 -7.86
CA VAL A 64 -8.97 -5.29 -8.51
C VAL A 64 -8.03 -5.42 -9.69
N VAL A 65 -7.34 -6.54 -9.78
CA VAL A 65 -6.32 -6.82 -10.79
C VAL A 65 -6.65 -8.10 -11.53
N GLY A 66 -6.51 -8.07 -12.85
CA GLY A 66 -6.59 -9.26 -13.66
C GLY A 66 -6.55 -9.06 -15.17
N THR A 67 -7.37 -9.81 -15.88
CA THR A 67 -7.48 -9.79 -17.34
C THR A 67 -8.94 -9.66 -17.77
N VAL A 68 -9.18 -8.91 -18.84
CA VAL A 68 -10.46 -8.89 -19.54
C VAL A 68 -10.29 -9.46 -20.94
N GLU A 69 -11.03 -10.52 -21.22
CA GLU A 69 -11.05 -11.18 -22.52
C GLU A 69 -12.28 -10.71 -23.31
N VAL A 70 -12.08 -10.42 -24.59
CA VAL A 70 -13.14 -10.05 -25.52
C VAL A 70 -13.16 -11.07 -26.64
N ALA A 71 -14.21 -11.88 -26.66
CA ALA A 71 -14.45 -12.89 -27.68
C ALA A 71 -15.64 -12.45 -28.55
N VAL A 72 -15.50 -12.45 -29.88
CA VAL A 72 -16.57 -12.02 -30.80
C VAL A 72 -16.77 -13.06 -31.88
N GLY A 73 -18.00 -13.58 -31.97
CA GLY A 73 -18.44 -14.55 -32.97
C GLY A 73 -18.70 -13.92 -34.34
N ALA A 74 -18.87 -14.77 -35.36
CA ALA A 74 -19.16 -14.33 -36.73
C ALA A 74 -20.50 -13.56 -36.84
N ASP A 75 -21.47 -13.94 -36.00
CA ASP A 75 -22.80 -13.33 -35.95
C ASP A 75 -22.82 -11.98 -35.19
N GLY A 76 -21.65 -11.50 -34.73
CA GLY A 76 -21.51 -10.27 -33.95
C GLY A 76 -21.81 -10.43 -32.47
N ASP A 77 -22.14 -11.63 -32.02
CA ASP A 77 -22.30 -11.94 -30.61
C ASP A 77 -20.96 -11.85 -29.88
N ALA A 78 -20.93 -11.01 -28.84
CA ALA A 78 -19.74 -10.71 -28.08
C ALA A 78 -19.87 -11.18 -26.63
N THR A 79 -18.80 -11.79 -26.14
CA THR A 79 -18.63 -12.21 -24.74
C THR A 79 -17.43 -11.49 -24.15
N VAL A 80 -17.63 -10.89 -22.98
CA VAL A 80 -16.57 -10.28 -22.19
C VAL A 80 -16.37 -11.07 -20.92
N THR A 81 -15.23 -11.75 -20.81
CA THR A 81 -14.88 -12.55 -19.63
C THR A 81 -13.96 -11.76 -18.73
N LEU A 82 -14.36 -11.55 -17.48
CA LEU A 82 -13.49 -11.01 -16.44
C LEU A 82 -12.80 -12.14 -15.70
N ILE A 83 -11.49 -12.25 -15.88
CA ILE A 83 -10.65 -13.12 -15.08
C ILE A 83 -10.07 -12.22 -14.00
N VAL A 84 -10.48 -12.45 -12.75
CA VAL A 84 -9.98 -11.70 -11.60
C VAL A 84 -9.00 -12.56 -10.83
N GLN A 85 -7.73 -12.20 -10.90
CA GLN A 85 -6.65 -12.94 -10.25
C GLN A 85 -6.50 -12.54 -8.78
N ALA A 86 -6.71 -11.25 -8.45
CA ALA A 86 -6.60 -10.77 -7.08
C ALA A 86 -7.35 -9.46 -6.84
N GLY A 87 -7.74 -9.24 -5.58
CA GLY A 87 -8.34 -8.00 -5.11
C GLY A 87 -7.80 -7.59 -3.75
N TRP A 88 -7.70 -6.28 -3.51
CA TRP A 88 -7.30 -5.69 -2.22
C TRP A 88 -8.36 -4.72 -1.74
N ARG A 89 -8.64 -4.70 -0.43
CA ARG A 89 -9.60 -3.80 0.20
C ARG A 89 -8.94 -2.90 1.23
N GLU A 90 -9.40 -1.65 1.33
CA GLU A 90 -8.90 -0.64 2.28
C GLU A 90 -9.46 -0.79 3.72
N ARG A 91 -10.47 -1.62 3.96
CA ARG A 91 -11.23 -1.60 5.23
C ARG A 91 -10.35 -2.01 6.43
N GLY A 92 -9.95 -1.03 7.23
CA GLY A 92 -9.04 -1.24 8.37
C GLY A 92 -7.56 -1.33 7.97
N GLY A 93 -7.22 -0.89 6.76
CA GLY A 93 -5.92 -1.06 6.12
C GLY A 93 -6.05 -1.89 4.84
N TRP A 94 -5.09 -1.74 3.94
CA TRP A 94 -5.00 -2.55 2.73
C TRP A 94 -4.64 -3.99 3.07
N HIS A 95 -5.43 -4.92 2.53
CA HIS A 95 -5.21 -6.36 2.63
C HIS A 95 -5.83 -7.05 1.41
N GLN A 96 -5.25 -8.17 1.00
CA GLN A 96 -5.80 -9.01 -0.05
C GLN A 96 -7.13 -9.67 0.41
N GLU A 97 -8.16 -9.66 -0.44
CA GLU A 97 -9.42 -10.39 -0.23
C GLU A 97 -9.32 -11.78 -0.86
N ASP A 98 -9.67 -12.82 -0.11
CA ASP A 98 -9.82 -14.20 -0.62
C ASP A 98 -11.19 -14.44 -1.29
N GLU A 99 -12.18 -13.59 -0.98
CA GLU A 99 -13.55 -13.76 -1.43
C GLU A 99 -13.76 -13.37 -2.89
N ARG A 100 -14.68 -14.09 -3.55
CA ARG A 100 -15.11 -13.77 -4.91
C ARG A 100 -15.79 -12.41 -4.94
N HIS A 101 -15.20 -11.52 -5.73
CA HIS A 101 -15.63 -10.14 -5.96
C HIS A 101 -17.13 -10.00 -6.29
N GLY A 102 -17.75 -8.94 -5.79
CA GLY A 102 -19.14 -8.61 -6.13
C GLY A 102 -19.28 -8.33 -7.62
N ALA A 103 -19.97 -9.24 -8.34
CA ALA A 103 -20.09 -9.22 -9.79
C ALA A 103 -20.65 -7.88 -10.32
N ASP A 104 -21.63 -7.30 -9.63
CA ASP A 104 -22.30 -6.06 -10.08
C ASP A 104 -21.35 -4.86 -10.15
N ALA A 105 -20.46 -4.69 -9.19
CA ALA A 105 -19.51 -3.58 -9.16
C ALA A 105 -18.46 -3.73 -10.28
N LEU A 106 -18.02 -4.96 -10.55
CA LEU A 106 -17.10 -5.26 -11.64
C LEU A 106 -17.74 -5.00 -13.00
N ILE A 107 -18.97 -5.49 -13.21
CA ILE A 107 -19.75 -5.25 -14.43
C ILE A 107 -19.96 -3.74 -14.63
N GLY A 108 -20.33 -3.01 -13.58
CA GLY A 108 -20.50 -1.55 -13.64
C GLY A 108 -19.23 -0.80 -14.05
N SER A 109 -18.05 -1.33 -13.69
CA SER A 109 -16.76 -0.73 -14.06
C SER A 109 -16.41 -0.87 -15.55
N LEU A 110 -17.11 -1.73 -16.29
CA LEU A 110 -16.96 -1.92 -17.74
C LEU A 110 -17.75 -0.90 -18.57
N ALA A 111 -18.55 -0.06 -17.91
CA ALA A 111 -19.32 0.97 -18.61
C ALA A 111 -18.43 2.07 -19.22
N GLY A 112 -17.24 2.33 -18.66
CA GLY A 112 -16.36 3.41 -19.10
C GLY A 112 -14.94 2.95 -19.47
N PRO A 113 -14.20 3.76 -20.23
CA PRO A 113 -14.62 5.01 -20.87
C PRO A 113 -15.55 4.78 -22.08
N ALA A 114 -16.24 5.83 -22.51
CA ALA A 114 -17.14 5.75 -23.67
C ALA A 114 -16.33 5.59 -24.97
N HIS A 115 -16.57 4.52 -25.72
CA HIS A 115 -15.98 4.31 -27.04
C HIS A 115 -17.04 4.05 -28.10
N ARG A 116 -16.85 4.62 -29.29
CA ARG A 116 -17.61 4.22 -30.46
C ARG A 116 -17.11 2.86 -30.92
N VAL A 117 -17.96 1.84 -30.83
CA VAL A 117 -17.63 0.46 -31.23
C VAL A 117 -18.46 0.12 -32.45
N THR A 118 -17.83 0.16 -33.62
CA THR A 118 -18.49 -0.07 -34.93
C THR A 118 -17.56 -0.88 -35.83
N GLY A 119 -18.14 -1.65 -36.75
CA GLY A 119 -17.39 -2.44 -37.74
C GLY A 119 -17.73 -3.92 -37.65
N ASP A 120 -16.87 -4.74 -38.25
CA ASP A 120 -16.95 -6.20 -38.21
C ASP A 120 -16.53 -6.76 -36.83
N ALA A 121 -16.72 -8.06 -36.62
CA ALA A 121 -16.39 -8.74 -35.36
C ALA A 121 -14.95 -8.47 -34.87
N ARG A 122 -13.99 -8.43 -35.79
CA ARG A 122 -12.58 -8.14 -35.50
C ARG A 122 -12.38 -6.69 -35.06
N SER A 123 -13.01 -5.73 -35.73
CA SER A 123 -12.98 -4.31 -35.34
C SER A 123 -13.60 -4.07 -33.98
N VAL A 124 -14.70 -4.77 -33.66
CA VAL A 124 -15.36 -4.75 -32.35
C VAL A 124 -14.40 -5.25 -31.26
N ALA A 125 -13.78 -6.42 -31.44
CA ALA A 125 -12.85 -7.00 -30.49
C ALA A 125 -11.65 -6.07 -30.23
N VAL A 126 -11.01 -5.57 -31.29
CA VAL A 126 -9.83 -4.68 -31.19
C VAL A 126 -10.17 -3.37 -30.50
N THR A 127 -11.31 -2.76 -30.85
CA THR A 127 -11.75 -1.50 -30.24
C THR A 127 -12.09 -1.68 -28.76
N ALA A 128 -12.76 -2.78 -28.40
CA ALA A 128 -13.07 -3.11 -27.02
C ALA A 128 -11.81 -3.38 -26.19
N ALA A 129 -10.87 -4.19 -26.69
CA ALA A 129 -9.59 -4.44 -26.02
C ALA A 129 -8.79 -3.14 -25.82
N LYS A 130 -8.75 -2.27 -26.84
CA LYS A 130 -8.15 -0.92 -26.75
C LYS A 130 -8.79 -0.09 -25.64
N ALA A 131 -10.12 -0.05 -25.60
CA ALA A 131 -10.88 0.70 -24.60
C ALA A 131 -10.63 0.19 -23.18
N PHE A 132 -10.58 -1.14 -23.00
CA PHE A 132 -10.30 -1.72 -21.69
C PHE A 132 -8.86 -1.46 -21.23
N ALA A 133 -7.87 -1.54 -22.13
CA ALA A 133 -6.49 -1.17 -21.81
C ALA A 133 -6.37 0.32 -21.44
N GLU A 134 -7.06 1.20 -22.16
CA GLU A 134 -7.13 2.63 -21.83
C GLU A 134 -7.77 2.86 -20.45
N ALA A 135 -8.89 2.20 -20.17
CA ALA A 135 -9.57 2.27 -18.88
C ALA A 135 -8.67 1.84 -17.72
N SER A 136 -7.99 0.70 -17.87
CA SER A 136 -7.07 0.17 -16.86
C SER A 136 -5.88 1.10 -16.64
N ARG A 137 -5.36 1.71 -17.70
CA ARG A 137 -4.31 2.71 -17.59
C ARG A 137 -4.78 3.96 -16.83
N ALA A 138 -6.00 4.44 -17.11
CA ALA A 138 -6.54 5.64 -16.46
C ALA A 138 -6.66 5.49 -14.93
N GLU A 139 -6.86 4.26 -14.45
CA GLU A 139 -6.97 3.95 -13.02
C GLU A 139 -5.67 4.12 -12.23
N LEU A 140 -4.52 4.23 -12.91
CA LEU A 140 -3.24 4.56 -12.25
C LEU A 140 -3.28 5.92 -11.55
N ALA A 141 -4.06 6.88 -12.05
CA ALA A 141 -4.25 8.15 -11.35
C ALA A 141 -4.91 7.96 -9.98
N ARG A 142 -5.88 7.04 -9.87
CA ARG A 142 -6.51 6.70 -8.58
C ARG A 142 -5.56 5.92 -7.67
N LEU A 143 -4.75 5.02 -8.24
CA LEU A 143 -3.72 4.29 -7.51
C LEU A 143 -2.65 5.23 -6.92
N ARG A 144 -2.18 6.21 -7.71
CA ARG A 144 -1.32 7.31 -7.23
C ARG A 144 -1.96 8.09 -6.08
N GLY A 145 -3.27 8.36 -6.19
CA GLY A 145 -4.05 8.97 -5.11
C GLY A 145 -4.05 8.17 -3.81
N ILE A 146 -4.02 6.83 -3.88
CA ILE A 146 -3.84 5.97 -2.70
C ILE A 146 -2.44 6.15 -2.11
N ARG A 147 -1.37 6.09 -2.93
CA ARG A 147 0.01 6.32 -2.48
C ARG A 147 0.18 7.69 -1.81
N TYR A 148 -0.32 8.77 -2.41
CA TYR A 148 -0.28 10.10 -1.80
C TYR A 148 -1.00 10.14 -0.44
N GLY A 149 -2.07 9.36 -0.28
CA GLY A 149 -2.74 9.16 1.00
C GLY A 149 -1.83 8.53 2.05
N LEU A 150 -1.08 7.48 1.68
CA LEU A 150 -0.11 6.81 2.55
C LEU A 150 1.06 7.76 2.91
N GLU A 151 1.63 8.46 1.93
CA GLU A 151 2.68 9.48 2.16
C GLU A 151 2.24 10.53 3.18
N ARG A 152 0.99 10.99 3.08
CA ARG A 152 0.45 11.96 4.03
C ARG A 152 0.35 11.37 5.43
N GLN A 153 -0.08 10.12 5.56
CA GLN A 153 -0.14 9.43 6.86
C GLN A 153 1.24 9.24 7.48
N ILE A 154 2.24 8.87 6.67
CA ILE A 154 3.65 8.79 7.10
C ILE A 154 4.11 10.16 7.60
N ALA A 155 3.89 11.23 6.82
CA ALA A 155 4.27 12.57 7.23
C ALA A 155 3.59 13.01 8.56
N ASP A 156 2.33 12.62 8.78
CA ASP A 156 1.64 12.91 10.05
C ASP A 156 2.20 12.11 11.24
N LEU A 157 2.69 10.88 11.01
CA LEU A 157 3.42 10.11 12.04
C LEU A 157 4.78 10.75 12.35
N LEU A 158 5.55 11.11 11.32
CA LEU A 158 6.86 11.76 11.48
C LEU A 158 6.74 13.07 12.26
N ALA A 159 5.69 13.84 12.00
CA ALA A 159 5.40 15.09 12.70
C ALA A 159 4.82 14.89 14.11
N GLN A 160 4.71 13.66 14.61
CA GLN A 160 4.09 13.30 15.89
C GLN A 160 2.65 13.83 16.05
N ARG A 161 1.94 14.07 14.93
CA ARG A 161 0.56 14.55 14.93
C ARG A 161 -0.44 13.43 15.18
N ARG A 162 -0.01 12.18 15.00
CA ARG A 162 -0.78 10.97 15.28
C ARG A 162 0.09 9.97 16.05
N SER A 163 -0.52 9.29 17.00
CA SER A 163 0.11 8.22 17.81
C SER A 163 -0.13 6.82 17.21
N ALA A 164 -0.32 6.71 15.90
CA ALA A 164 -0.58 5.42 15.28
C ALA A 164 0.72 4.60 15.19
N ALA A 165 0.59 3.27 15.24
CA ALA A 165 1.72 2.37 15.10
C ALA A 165 2.27 2.41 13.66
N LEU A 166 3.60 2.29 13.52
CA LEU A 166 4.27 2.27 12.23
C LEU A 166 4.01 0.97 11.44
N ARG A 167 3.88 -0.14 12.16
CA ARG A 167 3.76 -1.50 11.58
C ARG A 167 2.54 -1.68 10.66
N PRO A 168 1.33 -1.21 10.99
CA PRO A 168 0.19 -1.24 10.07
C PRO A 168 0.46 -0.52 8.75
N LEU A 169 1.08 0.67 8.78
CA LEU A 169 1.39 1.41 7.54
C LEU A 169 2.40 0.68 6.67
N LEU A 170 3.41 0.03 7.27
CA LEU A 170 4.34 -0.80 6.52
C LEU A 170 3.62 -1.97 5.82
N ALA A 171 2.70 -2.63 6.52
CA ALA A 171 1.88 -3.69 5.93
C ALA A 171 1.03 -3.16 4.77
N GLU A 172 0.39 -2.00 4.93
CA GLU A 172 -0.41 -1.37 3.87
C GLU A 172 0.42 -1.08 2.60
N ILE A 173 1.66 -0.59 2.75
CA ILE A 173 2.53 -0.29 1.60
C ILE A 173 3.01 -1.58 0.94
N ILE A 174 3.30 -2.64 1.71
CA ILE A 174 3.64 -3.95 1.15
C ILE A 174 2.48 -4.50 0.32
N GLU A 175 1.26 -4.48 0.85
CA GLU A 175 0.06 -4.94 0.15
C GLU A 175 -0.18 -4.15 -1.15
N LEU A 176 -0.05 -2.82 -1.10
CA LEU A 176 -0.15 -2.00 -2.31
C LEU A 176 0.96 -2.28 -3.32
N SER A 177 2.17 -2.57 -2.86
CA SER A 177 3.31 -2.92 -3.72
C SER A 177 3.05 -4.24 -4.45
N ILE A 178 2.50 -5.25 -3.75
CA ILE A 178 2.09 -6.53 -4.35
C ILE A 178 0.99 -6.30 -5.38
N ALA A 179 -0.05 -5.52 -5.05
CA ALA A 179 -1.12 -5.19 -6.00
C ALA A 179 -0.59 -4.50 -7.27
N THR A 180 0.31 -3.53 -7.10
CA THR A 180 0.95 -2.79 -8.20
C THR A 180 1.82 -3.71 -9.05
N GLY A 181 2.59 -4.61 -8.42
CA GLY A 181 3.40 -5.62 -9.10
C GLY A 181 2.56 -6.58 -9.94
N ARG A 182 1.47 -7.12 -9.38
CA ARG A 182 0.54 -7.99 -10.10
C ARG A 182 -0.09 -7.30 -11.31
N ALA A 183 -0.52 -6.05 -11.15
CA ALA A 183 -1.08 -5.28 -12.26
C ALA A 183 -0.05 -5.05 -13.38
N ARG A 184 1.22 -4.83 -13.01
CA ARG A 184 2.31 -4.67 -13.97
C ARG A 184 2.57 -5.97 -14.72
N ASP A 185 2.56 -7.11 -14.03
CA ASP A 185 2.78 -8.41 -14.66
C ASP A 185 1.72 -8.69 -15.73
N HIS A 186 0.44 -8.39 -15.47
CA HIS A 186 -0.62 -8.51 -16.48
C HIS A 186 -0.44 -7.54 -17.66
N ALA A 187 -0.02 -6.30 -17.42
CA ALA A 187 0.27 -5.36 -18.49
C ALA A 187 1.45 -5.85 -19.36
N ARG A 188 2.50 -6.36 -18.72
CA ARG A 188 3.66 -6.94 -19.42
C ARG A 188 3.30 -8.18 -20.22
N ASP A 189 2.47 -9.06 -19.68
CA ASP A 189 2.00 -10.26 -20.37
C ASP A 189 1.11 -9.92 -21.57
N ALA A 190 0.24 -8.92 -21.43
CA ALA A 190 -0.56 -8.39 -22.52
C ALA A 190 0.31 -7.85 -23.67
N VAL A 191 1.39 -7.10 -23.34
CA VAL A 191 2.37 -6.63 -24.34
C VAL A 191 3.12 -7.80 -24.97
N ARG A 192 3.65 -8.72 -24.15
CA ARG A 192 4.44 -9.88 -24.60
C ARG A 192 3.67 -10.72 -25.61
N ASN A 193 2.40 -11.00 -25.31
CA ASN A 193 1.56 -11.86 -26.12
C ASN A 193 0.77 -11.09 -27.19
N GLY A 194 1.02 -9.79 -27.38
CA GLY A 194 0.33 -8.98 -28.38
C GLY A 194 -1.19 -8.98 -28.22
N LEU A 195 -1.70 -8.92 -26.98
CA LEU A 195 -3.14 -9.04 -26.65
C LEU A 195 -3.81 -10.32 -27.17
N TRP A 196 -3.04 -11.37 -27.49
CA TRP A 196 -3.49 -12.61 -28.13
C TRP A 196 -3.94 -12.49 -29.58
N ILE A 197 -3.61 -11.39 -30.27
CA ILE A 197 -3.96 -11.24 -31.69
C ILE A 197 -3.36 -12.33 -32.60
N TRP A 198 -2.25 -12.95 -32.17
CA TRP A 198 -1.60 -14.05 -32.89
C TRP A 198 -2.49 -15.27 -33.13
N LEU A 199 -3.55 -15.44 -32.33
CA LEU A 199 -4.51 -16.54 -32.49
C LEU A 199 -5.25 -16.48 -33.83
N TRP A 200 -5.47 -15.28 -34.39
CA TRP A 200 -6.29 -15.09 -35.59
C TRP A 200 -5.74 -14.09 -36.62
N ASP A 201 -4.76 -13.25 -36.27
CA ASP A 201 -4.05 -12.34 -37.19
C ASP A 201 -2.54 -12.31 -36.85
N THR A 202 -1.86 -13.36 -37.30
CA THR A 202 -0.42 -13.56 -37.11
C THR A 202 0.41 -12.47 -37.81
N ASP A 203 -0.08 -11.92 -38.93
CA ASP A 203 0.57 -10.82 -39.64
C ASP A 203 0.65 -9.56 -38.78
N THR A 204 -0.47 -9.17 -38.17
CA THR A 204 -0.50 -7.99 -37.29
C THR A 204 0.33 -8.23 -36.02
N TYR A 205 0.37 -9.46 -35.50
CA TYR A 205 1.25 -9.83 -34.40
C TYR A 205 2.74 -9.63 -34.74
N HIS A 206 3.22 -10.26 -35.82
CA HIS A 206 4.63 -10.16 -36.24
C HIS A 206 5.00 -8.72 -36.57
N ARG A 207 4.19 -7.98 -37.33
CA ARG A 207 4.47 -6.57 -37.65
C ARG A 207 4.64 -5.71 -36.41
N ASN A 208 3.81 -5.88 -35.38
CA ASN A 208 3.93 -5.08 -34.16
C ASN A 208 5.19 -5.43 -33.36
N ARG A 209 5.67 -6.68 -33.47
CA ARG A 209 6.92 -7.14 -32.87
C ARG A 209 8.16 -6.66 -33.65
N ASP A 210 8.08 -6.71 -34.98
CA ASP A 210 9.19 -6.44 -35.90
C ASP A 210 9.36 -4.94 -36.21
N ARG A 211 8.31 -4.11 -36.07
CA ARG A 211 8.40 -2.63 -36.23
C ARG A 211 9.28 -1.95 -35.19
N ALA A 212 9.75 -2.66 -34.17
CA ALA A 212 10.86 -2.20 -33.34
C ALA A 212 12.18 -2.06 -34.14
N GLY A 213 12.26 -2.60 -35.38
CA GLY A 213 13.49 -2.63 -36.19
C GLY A 213 13.40 -2.22 -37.67
N ASP A 214 12.23 -2.11 -38.33
CA ASP A 214 12.22 -1.77 -39.77
C ASP A 214 10.99 -0.92 -40.21
N HIS A 215 11.27 0.19 -40.91
CA HIS A 215 10.29 1.08 -41.54
C HIS A 215 10.06 0.66 -42.99
N ARG A 216 9.38 -0.47 -43.22
CA ARG A 216 8.94 -0.85 -44.56
C ARG A 216 7.46 -0.55 -44.80
N THR A 217 7.24 0.25 -45.85
CA THR A 217 5.96 0.70 -46.41
C THR A 217 5.32 -0.41 -47.25
N ASP A 218 4.29 -1.06 -46.71
CA ASP A 218 3.30 -1.80 -47.50
C ASP A 218 2.18 -0.85 -47.97
N PRO A 219 1.60 -1.06 -49.17
CA PRO A 219 0.43 -0.29 -49.62
C PRO A 219 -0.81 -0.60 -48.76
N PRO A 220 -1.63 0.42 -48.40
CA PRO A 220 -2.68 0.26 -47.39
C PRO A 220 -4.02 -0.21 -47.97
N ASP A 221 -4.47 -1.39 -47.54
CA ASP A 221 -5.91 -1.65 -47.42
C ASP A 221 -6.45 -0.78 -46.28
N ALA A 222 -7.13 0.33 -46.58
CA ALA A 222 -7.54 1.33 -45.59
C ALA A 222 -8.28 0.77 -44.37
N HIS A 223 -9.13 -0.26 -44.57
CA HIS A 223 -9.85 -0.93 -43.48
C HIS A 223 -8.92 -1.73 -42.55
N ARG A 224 -7.99 -2.50 -43.13
CA ARG A 224 -6.96 -3.23 -42.36
C ARG A 224 -6.00 -2.27 -41.65
N THR A 225 -5.72 -1.11 -42.24
CA THR A 225 -4.90 -0.07 -41.62
C THR A 225 -5.55 0.46 -40.33
N GLY A 226 -6.86 0.78 -40.36
CA GLY A 226 -7.57 1.29 -39.17
C GLY A 226 -7.61 0.29 -38.00
N LEU A 227 -7.85 -0.99 -38.29
CA LEU A 227 -7.81 -2.05 -37.26
C LEU A 227 -6.42 -2.20 -36.65
N ARG A 228 -5.37 -2.21 -37.48
CA ARG A 228 -3.97 -2.32 -37.04
C ARG A 228 -3.54 -1.15 -36.17
N ASP A 229 -3.91 0.07 -36.56
CA ASP A 229 -3.60 1.28 -35.79
C ASP A 229 -4.28 1.27 -34.42
N THR A 230 -5.53 0.79 -34.37
CA THR A 230 -6.29 0.63 -33.12
C THR A 230 -5.66 -0.43 -32.22
N HIS A 231 -5.25 -1.57 -32.77
CA HIS A 231 -4.54 -2.60 -32.02
C HIS A 231 -3.19 -2.08 -31.48
N ARG A 232 -2.40 -1.37 -32.30
CA ARG A 232 -1.15 -0.78 -31.83
C ARG A 232 -1.39 0.27 -30.75
N ALA A 233 -2.47 1.04 -30.84
CA ALA A 233 -2.87 1.97 -29.77
C ALA A 233 -3.16 1.22 -28.46
N ALA A 234 -3.87 0.09 -28.51
CA ALA A 234 -4.10 -0.77 -27.35
C ALA A 234 -2.77 -1.23 -26.70
N LEU A 235 -1.82 -1.69 -27.51
CA LEU A 235 -0.48 -2.06 -27.04
C LEU A 235 0.26 -0.89 -26.39
N ARG A 236 0.19 0.33 -26.96
CA ARG A 236 0.79 1.52 -26.35
C ARG A 236 0.19 1.84 -24.98
N HIS A 237 -1.11 1.60 -24.77
CA HIS A 237 -1.72 1.75 -23.45
C HIS A 237 -1.17 0.72 -22.46
N CYS A 238 -0.95 -0.52 -22.89
CA CYS A 238 -0.36 -1.57 -22.05
C CYS A 238 1.12 -1.30 -21.72
N GLU A 239 1.93 -0.89 -22.71
CA GLU A 239 3.34 -0.48 -22.53
C GLU A 239 3.47 0.68 -21.54
N ALA A 240 2.62 1.70 -21.71
CA ALA A 240 2.60 2.84 -20.79
C ALA A 240 2.14 2.42 -19.39
N MET A 241 1.12 1.55 -19.28
CA MET A 241 0.68 1.00 -18.00
C MET A 241 1.80 0.21 -17.31
N GLU A 242 2.56 -0.63 -18.03
CA GLU A 242 3.71 -1.35 -17.48
C GLU A 242 4.76 -0.40 -16.92
N THR A 243 5.13 0.63 -17.69
CA THR A 243 6.16 1.60 -17.28
C THR A 243 5.69 2.42 -16.08
N GLU A 244 4.47 2.95 -16.14
CA GLU A 244 3.91 3.76 -15.05
C GLU A 244 3.72 2.92 -13.76
N LEU A 245 3.32 1.64 -13.84
CA LEU A 245 3.24 0.76 -12.67
C LEU A 245 4.63 0.38 -12.12
N ALA A 246 5.65 0.23 -12.98
CA ALA A 246 7.02 0.01 -12.54
C ALA A 246 7.54 1.20 -11.72
N GLU A 247 7.25 2.43 -12.16
CA GLU A 247 7.57 3.64 -11.39
C GLU A 247 6.83 3.69 -10.05
N GLU A 248 5.53 3.39 -10.03
CA GLU A 248 4.76 3.39 -8.78
C GLU A 248 5.26 2.32 -7.80
N ALA A 249 5.62 1.13 -8.27
CA ALA A 249 6.22 0.09 -7.45
C ALA A 249 7.58 0.54 -6.86
N ALA A 250 8.42 1.20 -7.66
CA ALA A 250 9.69 1.76 -7.19
C ALA A 250 9.46 2.84 -6.11
N ARG A 251 8.49 3.74 -6.29
CA ARG A 251 8.13 4.76 -5.30
C ARG A 251 7.64 4.15 -3.99
N LEU A 252 6.78 3.13 -4.04
CA LEU A 252 6.32 2.40 -2.86
C LEU A 252 7.48 1.74 -2.12
N HIS A 253 8.44 1.15 -2.85
CA HIS A 253 9.65 0.58 -2.24
C HIS A 253 10.55 1.64 -1.59
N THR A 254 10.70 2.82 -2.20
CA THR A 254 11.42 3.94 -1.58
C THR A 254 10.74 4.39 -0.28
N LEU A 255 9.41 4.42 -0.23
CA LEU A 255 8.67 4.73 1.00
C LEU A 255 8.89 3.67 2.09
N LEU A 256 8.85 2.38 1.74
CA LEU A 256 9.16 1.29 2.68
C LEU A 256 10.55 1.42 3.27
N THR A 257 11.56 1.63 2.43
CA THR A 257 12.96 1.79 2.88
C THR A 257 13.10 3.00 3.79
N SER A 258 12.50 4.14 3.40
CA SER A 258 12.53 5.37 4.20
C SER A 258 11.87 5.18 5.57
N MET A 259 10.73 4.48 5.62
CA MET A 259 10.06 4.15 6.87
C MET A 259 10.84 3.17 7.73
N SER A 260 11.50 2.16 7.12
CA SER A 260 12.34 1.21 7.84
C SER A 260 13.53 1.92 8.50
N THR A 261 14.20 2.82 7.79
CA THR A 261 15.28 3.64 8.37
C THR A 261 14.77 4.50 9.51
N PHE A 262 13.59 5.09 9.37
CA PHE A 262 12.97 5.87 10.44
C PHE A 262 12.59 5.03 11.66
N ALA A 263 12.06 3.82 11.46
CA ALA A 263 11.76 2.88 12.54
C ALA A 263 13.00 2.61 13.39
N VAL A 264 14.12 2.30 12.73
CA VAL A 264 15.40 2.05 13.39
C VAL A 264 15.91 3.29 14.13
N ALA A 265 15.75 4.48 13.53
CA ALA A 265 16.12 5.73 14.19
C ALA A 265 15.26 6.00 15.44
N GLN A 266 13.95 5.75 15.39
CA GLN A 266 13.07 5.88 16.55
C GLN A 266 13.43 4.90 17.67
N ASP A 267 13.75 3.65 17.34
CA ASP A 267 14.21 2.67 18.32
C ASP A 267 15.54 3.10 18.95
N GLY A 268 16.45 3.68 18.16
CA GLY A 268 17.69 4.29 18.65
C GLY A 268 17.44 5.45 19.62
N GLU A 269 16.53 6.37 19.28
CA GLU A 269 16.15 7.47 20.18
C GLU A 269 15.49 6.94 21.47
N ALA A 270 14.64 5.91 21.39
CA ALA A 270 14.00 5.31 22.54
C ALA A 270 15.02 4.65 23.48
N GLN A 271 15.98 3.90 22.92
CA GLN A 271 17.09 3.32 23.67
C GLN A 271 17.98 4.41 24.29
N GLN A 272 18.27 5.49 23.57
CA GLN A 272 19.05 6.61 24.09
C GLN A 272 18.33 7.31 25.24
N ARG A 273 17.02 7.55 25.12
CA ARG A 273 16.20 8.12 26.20
C ARG A 273 16.13 7.19 27.41
N PHE A 274 15.97 5.88 27.17
CA PHE A 274 16.00 4.89 28.23
C PHE A 274 17.36 4.87 28.95
N ASN A 275 18.46 4.81 28.21
CA ASN A 275 19.81 4.86 28.76
C ASN A 275 20.06 6.16 29.54
N MET A 276 19.56 7.30 29.08
CA MET A 276 19.65 8.56 29.79
C MET A 276 18.86 8.55 31.11
N VAL A 277 17.65 8.01 31.10
CA VAL A 277 16.83 7.83 32.32
C VAL A 277 17.49 6.84 33.27
N ALA A 278 17.97 5.71 32.76
CA ALA A 278 18.66 4.69 33.54
C ALA A 278 19.96 5.24 34.14
N ALA A 279 20.76 6.00 33.39
CA ALA A 279 21.96 6.67 33.88
C ALA A 279 21.64 7.73 34.93
N GLY A 280 20.56 8.51 34.73
CA GLY A 280 20.08 9.47 35.73
C GLY A 280 19.63 8.79 37.02
N ALA A 281 18.89 7.69 36.91
CA ALA A 281 18.48 6.87 38.05
C ALA A 281 19.68 6.22 38.76
N ALA A 282 20.63 5.67 38.01
CA ALA A 282 21.85 5.07 38.55
C ALA A 282 22.74 6.11 39.25
N ALA A 283 22.88 7.31 38.69
CA ALA A 283 23.59 8.41 39.35
C ALA A 283 22.84 8.89 40.61
N GLY A 284 21.51 9.02 40.53
CA GLY A 284 20.66 9.44 41.65
C GLY A 284 20.60 8.43 42.79
N LEU A 285 20.74 7.12 42.51
CA LEU A 285 20.77 6.04 43.51
C LEU A 285 22.18 5.72 44.00
N GLY A 286 23.15 5.70 43.09
CA GLY A 286 24.51 5.25 43.33
C GLY A 286 25.33 6.22 44.20
N LEU A 287 25.16 7.53 43.99
CA LEU A 287 25.85 8.53 44.83
C LEU A 287 25.40 8.48 46.30
N PRO A 288 24.09 8.45 46.61
CA PRO A 288 23.63 8.27 47.98
C PRO A 288 24.08 6.95 48.61
N ALA A 289 24.05 5.84 47.87
CA ALA A 289 24.52 4.54 48.36
C ALA A 289 26.02 4.57 48.70
N LEU A 290 26.84 5.22 47.86
CA LEU A 290 28.27 5.43 48.12
C LEU A 290 28.51 6.33 49.34
N ILE A 291 27.75 7.41 49.50
CA ILE A 291 27.86 8.28 50.69
C ILE A 291 27.50 7.51 51.96
N LEU A 292 26.44 6.70 51.93
CA LEU A 292 26.06 5.82 53.05
C LEU A 292 27.17 4.81 53.38
N SER A 293 27.82 4.26 52.35
CA SER A 293 28.95 3.34 52.51
C SER A 293 30.20 4.04 53.07
N PHE A 294 30.52 5.25 52.61
CA PHE A 294 31.68 6.03 53.07
C PHE A 294 31.51 6.56 54.50
N TYR A 295 30.28 6.87 54.93
CA TYR A 295 30.01 7.31 56.30
C TYR A 295 29.94 6.17 57.32
N GLY A 296 30.19 4.92 56.92
CA GLY A 296 30.23 3.76 57.81
C GLY A 296 28.85 3.43 58.38
N ALA A 297 28.23 2.40 57.83
CA ALA A 297 26.90 1.91 58.25
C ALA A 297 26.79 1.62 59.76
N ASP A 298 27.90 1.51 60.49
CA ASP A 298 27.92 1.20 61.92
C ASP A 298 27.87 2.42 62.87
N SER A 299 28.07 3.66 62.40
CA SER A 299 28.22 4.81 63.34
C SER A 299 27.07 5.82 63.37
N PHE A 300 26.09 5.74 62.46
CA PHE A 300 24.98 6.69 62.36
C PHE A 300 23.57 6.08 62.32
N LEU A 301 23.42 4.75 62.48
CA LEU A 301 22.13 4.06 62.44
C LEU A 301 21.73 3.54 63.84
N PRO A 302 21.42 4.46 64.76
CA PRO A 302 20.05 4.38 65.23
C PRO A 302 19.33 5.69 64.91
N LEU A 303 18.39 5.59 63.97
CA LEU A 303 17.43 6.63 63.59
C LEU A 303 16.35 6.75 64.68
N ASP A 304 16.75 6.91 65.94
CA ASP A 304 15.85 6.92 67.09
C ASP A 304 15.05 8.23 67.21
N SER A 305 15.41 9.27 66.44
CA SER A 305 14.65 10.52 66.40
C SER A 305 14.45 11.06 64.98
N PHE A 306 13.24 11.54 64.72
CA PHE A 306 12.81 12.15 63.45
C PHE A 306 13.75 13.28 63.01
N ASP A 307 14.31 14.03 63.96
CA ASP A 307 15.20 15.16 63.72
C ASP A 307 16.58 14.71 63.17
N ARG A 308 17.05 13.53 63.60
CA ARG A 308 18.32 12.94 63.14
C ARG A 308 18.15 12.28 61.76
N ALA A 309 17.01 11.63 61.52
CA ALA A 309 16.64 11.07 60.22
C ALA A 309 16.50 12.13 59.13
N TRP A 310 15.79 13.23 59.42
CA TRP A 310 15.61 14.32 58.46
C TRP A 310 16.93 14.99 58.09
N ARG A 311 17.83 15.22 59.05
CA ARG A 311 19.15 15.81 58.78
C ARG A 311 20.06 14.92 57.94
N ALA A 312 19.98 13.60 58.09
CA ALA A 312 20.75 12.65 57.27
C ALA A 312 20.16 12.50 55.85
N LEU A 313 18.83 12.54 55.71
CA LEU A 313 18.13 12.35 54.44
C LEU A 313 18.02 13.63 53.61
N ALA A 314 18.01 14.81 54.22
CA ALA A 314 17.85 16.08 53.50
C ALA A 314 18.94 16.35 52.43
N PRO A 315 20.25 16.11 52.69
CA PRO A 315 21.28 16.27 51.66
C PRO A 315 21.08 15.30 50.48
N ILE A 316 20.66 14.06 50.77
CA ILE A 316 20.36 13.02 49.77
C ILE A 316 19.15 13.45 48.92
N ALA A 317 18.09 13.91 49.57
CA ALA A 317 16.89 14.42 48.90
C ALA A 317 17.22 15.61 47.98
N VAL A 318 18.00 16.59 48.48
CA VAL A 318 18.40 17.76 47.69
C VAL A 318 19.27 17.37 46.51
N THR A 319 20.26 16.50 46.70
CA THR A 319 21.15 16.05 45.61
C THR A 319 20.40 15.22 44.56
N ALA A 320 19.50 14.33 44.98
CA ALA A 320 18.63 13.59 44.07
C ALA A 320 17.70 14.52 43.29
N LEU A 321 17.07 15.49 43.95
CA LEU A 321 16.17 16.44 43.31
C LEU A 321 16.90 17.34 42.32
N VAL A 322 18.10 17.83 42.67
CA VAL A 322 18.97 18.62 41.79
C VAL A 322 19.41 17.80 40.58
N ALA A 323 19.87 16.56 40.78
CA ALA A 323 20.30 15.67 39.71
C ALA A 323 19.16 15.37 38.72
N VAL A 324 17.97 15.06 39.24
CA VAL A 324 16.77 14.82 38.43
C VAL A 324 16.33 16.09 37.69
N THR A 325 16.39 17.26 38.33
CA THR A 325 16.05 18.54 37.69
C THR A 325 17.04 18.91 36.57
N LEU A 326 18.34 18.66 36.77
CA LEU A 326 19.38 18.85 35.75
C LEU A 326 19.22 17.87 34.58
N ALA A 327 18.89 16.61 34.86
CA ALA A 327 18.63 15.60 33.84
C ALA A 327 17.41 15.98 32.98
N LEU A 328 16.31 16.42 33.60
CA LEU A 328 15.13 16.91 32.90
C LEU A 328 15.39 18.18 32.08
N ARG A 329 16.24 19.09 32.59
CA ARG A 329 16.63 20.31 31.85
C ARG A 329 17.51 20.03 30.63
N ARG A 330 18.30 18.95 30.66
CA ARG A 330 19.16 18.54 29.54
C ARG A 330 18.48 17.58 28.55
N MET A 331 17.27 17.11 28.83
CA MET A 331 16.53 16.27 27.88
C MET A 331 16.20 17.06 26.60
N PRO A 332 16.61 16.58 25.42
CA PRO A 332 16.24 17.20 24.15
C PRO A 332 14.74 16.97 23.88
N GLY A 333 13.97 18.05 23.89
CA GLY A 333 12.52 18.05 23.67
C GLY A 333 11.77 18.99 24.62
N ARG A 334 10.50 19.31 24.33
CA ARG A 334 9.66 20.10 25.26
C ARG A 334 9.25 19.21 26.43
N ALA A 335 9.95 19.30 27.54
CA ALA A 335 9.54 18.68 28.79
C ALA A 335 8.15 19.19 29.20
N THR A 336 7.13 18.32 29.12
CA THR A 336 5.76 18.65 29.55
C THR A 336 5.63 18.55 31.06
N ALA A 337 4.70 19.29 31.66
CA ALA A 337 4.49 19.34 33.12
C ALA A 337 4.34 17.95 33.77
N ARG A 338 3.77 16.97 33.05
CA ARG A 338 3.67 15.57 33.51
C ARG A 338 5.02 14.91 33.81
N HIS A 339 6.08 15.23 33.07
CA HIS A 339 7.40 14.65 33.29
C HIS A 339 8.01 15.15 34.61
N TYR A 340 7.81 16.41 34.96
CA TYR A 340 8.23 16.96 36.25
C TYR A 340 7.49 16.31 37.41
N VAL A 341 6.17 16.10 37.28
CA VAL A 341 5.36 15.43 38.31
C VAL A 341 5.82 13.99 38.52
N PHE A 342 6.08 13.24 37.45
CA PHE A 342 6.56 11.86 37.54
C PHE A 342 7.93 11.77 38.20
N ALA A 343 8.83 12.68 37.85
CA ALA A 343 10.16 12.77 38.41
C ALA A 343 10.16 13.15 39.91
N VAL A 344 9.36 14.14 40.30
CA VAL A 344 9.17 14.51 41.71
C VAL A 344 8.54 13.34 42.48
N GLY A 345 7.54 12.67 41.90
CA GLY A 345 6.93 11.48 42.49
C GLY A 345 7.95 10.36 42.74
N LEU A 346 8.85 10.11 41.79
CA LEU A 346 9.91 9.11 41.93
C LEU A 346 10.89 9.47 43.06
N VAL A 347 11.30 10.75 43.15
CA VAL A 347 12.14 11.22 44.25
C VAL A 347 11.44 11.09 45.61
N VAL A 348 10.16 11.48 45.71
CA VAL A 348 9.36 11.34 46.94
C VAL A 348 9.23 9.86 47.34
N THR A 349 8.98 8.98 46.37
CA THR A 349 8.86 7.54 46.61
C THR A 349 10.19 6.97 47.11
N LEU A 350 11.30 7.38 46.51
CA LEU A 350 12.64 6.97 46.93
C LEU A 350 12.96 7.40 48.36
N ILE A 351 12.64 8.64 48.71
CA ILE A 351 12.79 9.17 50.06
C ILE A 351 11.92 8.38 51.04
N GLY A 352 10.67 8.07 50.66
CA GLY A 352 9.78 7.24 51.45
C GLY A 352 10.34 5.85 51.72
N VAL A 353 10.90 5.20 50.71
CA VAL A 353 11.56 3.88 50.86
C VAL A 353 12.78 3.97 51.77
N LEU A 354 13.62 4.99 51.63
CA LEU A 354 14.78 5.19 52.53
C LEU A 354 14.34 5.41 53.98
N PHE A 355 13.26 6.16 54.18
CA PHE A 355 12.70 6.43 55.50
C PHE A 355 12.15 5.15 56.16
N VAL A 356 11.42 4.34 55.40
CA VAL A 356 10.89 3.05 55.87
C VAL A 356 12.01 2.05 56.14
N ALA A 357 13.01 1.96 55.26
CA ALA A 357 14.17 1.09 55.45
C ALA A 357 14.98 1.48 56.70
N GLY A 358 15.16 2.78 56.93
CA GLY A 358 15.81 3.30 58.14
C GLY A 358 15.02 3.02 59.42
N ALA A 359 13.68 3.09 59.37
CA ALA A 359 12.82 2.80 60.51
C ALA A 359 12.75 1.30 60.86
N LEU A 360 12.99 0.41 59.88
CA LEU A 360 12.95 -1.04 60.02
C LEU A 360 14.34 -1.68 60.28
N ALA A 361 15.42 -0.89 60.27
CA ALA A 361 16.75 -1.39 60.55
C ALA A 361 16.83 -1.94 62.00
N PRO A 362 17.34 -3.17 62.23
CA PRO A 362 17.39 -3.76 63.56
C PRO A 362 18.27 -2.92 64.50
N ARG A 363 17.76 -2.67 65.71
CA ARG A 363 18.47 -1.98 66.78
C ARG A 363 19.60 -2.88 67.27
N GLY A 364 20.81 -2.64 66.79
CA GLY A 364 22.04 -3.25 67.28
C GLY A 364 22.51 -2.58 68.55
#